data_AF-A0AA35TM28-F1
#
_entry.id   AF-A0AA35TM28-F1
#
_cell.length_a   1.000
_cell.length_b   1.000
_cell.length_c   1.000
_cell.angle_alpha   90.00
_cell.angle_beta   90.00
_cell.angle_gamma   90.00
#
_symmetry.space_group_name_H-M   'P 1'
#
loop_
_entity.id
_entity.type
_entity.pdbx_description
1 polymer ?
#
loop_
_entity_poly.entity_id
_entity_poly.type
_entity_poly.pdbx_seq_one_letter_code
_entity_poly.pdbx_strand_id
1 'polypeptide(L)'
;MTGHKPGRMVIWDFEYGPDYSGPGEDVLREDRAIGDPFQGDNSNFLHPVLYYYISFPSSFKGLGKGKLPPPDLYHHIVEDFLTDWTQRTNHVIPVRRFFEAVFGADLRSFFAQTCFQLILTHGDNVPLFCQQHYLQGHSVSTGDETITFGPPELFLDAVLAH
;
A
#
# COMPACT_ATOMS: atom_id res chain seq x y z
N MET A 1 24.20 7.61 1.24
CA MET A 1 23.45 8.25 2.34
C MET A 1 23.35 9.74 2.06
N THR A 2 22.15 10.33 2.16
CA THR A 2 21.84 11.69 1.66
C THR A 2 22.22 12.83 2.60
N GLY A 3 22.78 12.55 3.79
CA GLY A 3 23.19 13.58 4.77
C GLY A 3 22.02 14.21 5.56
N HIS A 4 20.78 13.89 5.23
CA HIS A 4 19.60 14.32 5.98
C HIS A 4 19.42 13.48 7.25
N LYS A 5 18.90 14.12 8.32
CA LYS A 5 18.46 13.37 9.50
C LYS A 5 17.37 12.39 9.07
N PRO A 6 17.47 11.11 9.44
CA PRO A 6 16.44 10.14 9.08
C PRO A 6 15.11 10.53 9.71
N GLY A 7 14.08 10.67 8.88
CA GLY A 7 12.69 10.79 9.30
C GLY A 7 11.94 9.48 9.09
N ARG A 8 10.62 9.58 8.95
CA ARG A 8 9.78 8.48 8.45
C ARG A 8 10.24 8.05 7.07
N MET A 9 10.20 6.77 6.79
CA MET A 9 10.63 6.23 5.50
C MET A 9 9.75 5.08 5.04
N VAL A 10 9.56 5.01 3.73
CA VAL A 10 9.01 3.85 3.04
C VAL A 10 10.14 3.28 2.19
N ILE A 11 10.40 1.99 2.34
CA ILE A 11 11.34 1.23 1.52
C ILE A 11 10.49 0.36 0.60
N TRP A 12 10.81 0.41 -0.69
CA TRP A 12 10.30 -0.52 -1.67
C TRP A 12 11.39 -1.56 -1.89
N ASP A 13 11.10 -2.81 -1.53
CA ASP A 13 11.97 -3.96 -1.79
C ASP A 13 11.24 -4.98 -2.68
N PHE A 14 12.00 -5.96 -3.19
CA PHE A 14 11.45 -7.08 -3.95
C PHE A 14 11.91 -8.39 -3.33
N GLU A 15 10.95 -9.21 -2.94
CA GLU A 15 11.21 -10.44 -2.19
C GLU A 15 10.74 -11.69 -2.95
N TYR A 16 11.40 -12.81 -2.63
CA TYR A 16 10.94 -14.15 -2.93
C TYR A 16 10.54 -14.82 -1.63
N GLY A 17 9.58 -15.73 -1.70
CA GLY A 17 9.22 -16.58 -0.59
C GLY A 17 10.37 -17.49 -0.14
N PRO A 18 10.24 -18.08 1.07
CA PRO A 18 11.22 -19.01 1.58
C PRO A 18 11.39 -20.15 0.59
N ASP A 19 12.64 -20.62 0.47
CA ASP A 19 12.97 -21.79 -0.32
C ASP A 19 12.74 -21.63 -1.84
N TYR A 20 12.65 -20.39 -2.34
CA TYR A 20 12.64 -20.12 -3.79
C TYR A 20 13.89 -20.69 -4.50
N SER A 21 15.03 -20.76 -3.83
CA SER A 21 16.26 -21.31 -4.39
C SER A 21 17.06 -22.04 -3.33
N GLY A 22 17.57 -23.22 -3.67
CA GLY A 22 18.38 -24.03 -2.77
C GLY A 22 18.58 -25.45 -3.32
N PRO A 23 19.57 -26.20 -2.82
CA PRO A 23 19.73 -27.61 -3.18
C PRO A 23 18.51 -28.43 -2.73
N GLY A 24 17.79 -29.03 -3.67
CA GLY A 24 16.63 -29.88 -3.38
C GLY A 24 15.29 -29.16 -3.35
N GLU A 25 15.27 -27.82 -3.53
CA GLU A 25 14.03 -27.06 -3.57
C GLU A 25 13.32 -27.16 -4.92
N ASP A 26 12.01 -27.40 -4.88
CA ASP A 26 11.15 -27.41 -6.06
C ASP A 26 10.58 -26.02 -6.34
N VAL A 27 11.27 -25.30 -7.22
CA VAL A 27 10.89 -23.94 -7.64
C VAL A 27 9.61 -23.92 -8.49
N LEU A 28 9.17 -25.07 -9.02
CA LEU A 28 8.02 -25.19 -9.90
C LEU A 28 6.82 -25.90 -9.25
N ARG A 29 6.83 -26.08 -7.93
CA ARG A 29 5.72 -26.68 -7.16
C ARG A 29 4.37 -26.06 -7.51
N GLU A 30 3.31 -26.86 -7.40
CA GLU A 30 1.96 -26.47 -7.84
C GLU A 30 1.39 -25.28 -7.05
N ASP A 31 1.74 -25.17 -5.76
CA ASP A 31 1.30 -24.14 -4.82
C ASP A 31 2.26 -22.92 -4.75
N ARG A 32 3.10 -22.74 -5.77
CA ARG A 32 4.11 -21.66 -5.79
C ARG A 32 3.53 -20.25 -5.96
N ALA A 33 2.29 -20.16 -6.46
CA ALA A 33 1.60 -18.91 -6.73
C ALA A 33 0.66 -18.57 -5.57
N ILE A 34 0.88 -17.42 -4.95
CA ILE A 34 0.00 -16.90 -3.90
C ILE A 34 -0.68 -15.63 -4.41
N GLY A 35 -2.00 -15.68 -4.53
CA GLY A 35 -2.80 -14.51 -4.93
C GLY A 35 -3.28 -13.65 -3.76
N ASP A 36 -3.04 -14.09 -2.52
CA ASP A 36 -3.39 -13.37 -1.30
C ASP A 36 -2.19 -12.56 -0.77
N PRO A 37 -2.26 -11.22 -0.74
CA PRO A 37 -1.23 -10.38 -0.12
C PRO A 37 -0.85 -10.77 1.31
N PHE A 38 -1.78 -11.30 2.11
CA PHE A 38 -1.52 -11.73 3.50
C PHE A 38 -0.55 -12.91 3.60
N GLN A 39 -0.47 -13.68 2.52
CA GLN A 39 0.41 -14.83 2.41
C GLN A 39 1.54 -14.57 1.42
N GLY A 40 1.76 -13.30 1.05
CA GLY A 40 2.75 -12.89 0.05
C GLY A 40 4.17 -13.36 0.38
N ASP A 41 4.51 -13.44 1.67
CA ASP A 41 5.76 -14.05 2.17
C ASP A 41 5.99 -15.48 1.66
N ASN A 42 4.94 -16.23 1.28
CA ASN A 42 5.05 -17.59 0.76
C ASN A 42 5.08 -17.66 -0.77
N SER A 43 4.98 -16.52 -1.45
CA SER A 43 4.98 -16.44 -2.91
C SER A 43 6.37 -16.71 -3.46
N ASN A 44 6.52 -17.73 -4.30
CA ASN A 44 7.78 -17.98 -4.99
C ASN A 44 7.99 -17.07 -6.21
N PHE A 45 7.04 -16.17 -6.50
CA PHE A 45 7.22 -15.14 -7.50
C PHE A 45 7.84 -13.89 -6.87
N LEU A 46 8.78 -13.29 -7.60
CA LEU A 46 9.39 -12.03 -7.19
C LEU A 46 8.28 -10.98 -7.11
N HIS A 47 8.10 -10.39 -5.94
CA HIS A 47 7.00 -9.47 -5.71
C HIS A 47 7.44 -8.24 -4.90
N PRO A 48 6.85 -7.07 -5.17
CA PRO A 48 7.08 -5.88 -4.35
C PRO A 48 6.64 -6.07 -2.90
N VAL A 49 7.44 -5.54 -1.97
CA VAL A 49 7.05 -5.37 -0.58
C VAL A 49 7.37 -3.94 -0.15
N LEU A 50 6.38 -3.28 0.44
CA LEU A 50 6.52 -1.92 0.98
C LEU A 50 6.75 -2.02 2.49
N TYR A 51 7.87 -1.51 2.98
CA TYR A 51 8.19 -1.43 4.41
C TYR A 51 8.10 0.01 4.86
N TYR A 52 7.34 0.27 5.92
CA TYR A 52 7.25 1.57 6.55
C TYR A 52 7.95 1.57 7.92
N TYR A 53 8.77 2.59 8.14
CA TYR A 53 9.42 2.85 9.42
C TYR A 53 9.12 4.28 9.88
N ILE A 54 8.65 4.42 11.11
CA ILE A 54 8.42 5.71 11.78
C ILE A 54 9.76 6.41 12.03
N SER A 55 10.82 5.64 12.31
CA SER A 55 12.18 6.13 12.52
C SER A 55 13.20 5.15 11.96
N PHE A 56 14.38 5.64 11.56
CA PHE A 56 15.43 4.78 10.98
C PHE A 56 15.90 3.72 11.98
N PRO A 57 15.70 2.42 11.70
CA PRO A 57 16.09 1.37 12.61
C PRO A 57 17.61 1.32 12.81
N SER A 58 18.03 1.27 14.08
CA SER A 58 19.45 1.14 14.43
C SER A 58 20.06 -0.17 13.94
N SER A 59 19.23 -1.21 13.79
CA SER A 59 19.57 -2.54 13.28
C SER A 59 20.00 -2.57 11.81
N PHE A 60 19.73 -1.53 11.02
CA PHE A 60 20.22 -1.42 9.63
C PHE A 60 21.75 -1.50 9.53
N LYS A 61 22.47 -1.10 10.58
CA LYS A 61 23.94 -1.03 10.60
C LYS A 61 24.64 -2.40 10.69
N GLY A 62 23.89 -3.49 10.88
CA GLY A 62 24.45 -4.83 11.10
C GLY A 62 23.82 -5.94 10.25
N LEU A 63 23.07 -5.59 9.19
CA LEU A 63 22.37 -6.56 8.36
C LEU A 63 23.36 -7.42 7.55
N GLY A 64 23.65 -8.61 8.07
CA GLY A 64 24.21 -9.69 7.29
C GLY A 64 23.11 -10.35 6.46
N LYS A 65 23.34 -10.48 5.14
CA LYS A 65 22.50 -11.23 4.19
C LYS A 65 21.02 -10.82 4.17
N GLY A 66 20.75 -9.62 3.69
CA GLY A 66 19.54 -9.34 2.88
C GLY A 66 18.17 -9.39 3.57
N LYS A 67 18.08 -9.45 4.90
CA LYS A 67 16.79 -9.26 5.59
C LYS A 67 16.66 -7.84 6.10
N LEU A 68 15.57 -7.16 5.78
CA LEU A 68 15.25 -5.87 6.38
C LEU A 68 14.88 -6.06 7.86
N PRO A 69 15.11 -5.05 8.72
CA PRO A 69 14.68 -5.14 10.11
C PRO A 69 13.13 -5.12 10.19
N PRO A 70 12.53 -5.54 11.31
CA PRO A 70 11.08 -5.49 11.45
C PRO A 70 10.54 -4.07 11.23
N PRO A 71 9.59 -3.88 10.29
CA PRO A 71 8.96 -2.60 10.02
C PRO A 71 7.85 -2.26 11.04
N ASP A 72 7.42 -1.00 11.05
CA ASP A 72 6.23 -0.58 11.81
C ASP A 72 4.94 -0.97 11.08
N LEU A 73 4.96 -0.97 9.74
CA LEU A 73 3.91 -1.50 8.86
C LEU A 73 4.56 -2.06 7.59
N TYR A 74 3.95 -3.08 6.99
CA TYR A 74 4.37 -3.57 5.67
C TYR A 74 3.19 -4.03 4.81
N HIS A 75 3.41 -4.14 3.51
CA HIS A 75 2.41 -4.61 2.56
C HIS A 75 3.05 -5.31 1.37
N HIS A 76 2.63 -6.56 1.13
CA HIS A 76 2.99 -7.31 -0.08
C HIS A 76 2.07 -6.92 -1.22
N ILE A 77 2.63 -6.75 -2.40
CA ILE A 77 1.87 -6.64 -3.64
C ILE A 77 2.14 -7.92 -4.41
N VAL A 78 1.19 -8.84 -4.43
CA VAL A 78 1.34 -10.11 -5.16
C VAL A 78 0.67 -10.03 -6.53
N GLU A 79 1.22 -10.74 -7.51
CA GLU A 79 0.57 -10.84 -8.82
C GLU A 79 -0.75 -11.61 -8.72
N ASP A 80 -1.71 -11.28 -9.57
CA ASP A 80 -2.84 -12.16 -9.82
C ASP A 80 -2.52 -13.19 -10.91
N PHE A 81 -3.46 -14.11 -11.18
CA PHE A 81 -3.30 -15.15 -12.20
C PHE A 81 -3.04 -14.61 -13.63
N LEU A 82 -3.43 -13.36 -13.92
CA LEU A 82 -3.24 -12.72 -15.22
C LEU A 82 -1.97 -11.84 -15.27
N THR A 83 -1.20 -11.78 -14.18
CA THR A 83 -0.09 -10.85 -14.01
C THR A 83 -0.54 -9.39 -14.23
N ASP A 84 -1.79 -9.09 -13.88
CA ASP A 84 -2.31 -7.73 -13.87
C ASP A 84 -2.04 -7.11 -12.49
N TRP A 85 -1.49 -5.90 -12.50
CA TRP A 85 -1.17 -5.13 -11.29
C TRP A 85 -2.12 -3.95 -11.11
N THR A 86 -3.09 -3.83 -12.01
CA THR A 86 -4.07 -2.74 -12.06
C THR A 86 -5.41 -3.15 -11.47
N GLN A 87 -5.55 -4.39 -11.00
CA GLN A 87 -6.79 -4.83 -10.38
C GLN A 87 -7.10 -3.98 -9.15
N ARG A 88 -8.31 -3.41 -9.16
CA ARG A 88 -8.72 -2.44 -8.16
C ARG A 88 -8.73 -3.03 -6.75
N THR A 89 -9.27 -4.24 -6.60
CA THR A 89 -9.48 -4.88 -5.30
C THR A 89 -8.20 -5.46 -4.72
N ASN A 90 -7.30 -5.96 -5.58
CA ASN A 90 -6.12 -6.72 -5.15
C ASN A 90 -4.87 -5.84 -5.05
N HIS A 91 -4.80 -4.75 -5.82
CA HIS A 91 -3.60 -3.90 -5.89
C HIS A 91 -3.90 -2.45 -5.52
N VAL A 92 -4.76 -1.78 -6.30
CA VAL A 92 -4.93 -0.32 -6.18
C VAL A 92 -5.50 0.08 -4.81
N ILE A 93 -6.56 -0.58 -4.36
CA ILE A 93 -7.18 -0.26 -3.05
C ILE A 93 -6.24 -0.63 -1.90
N PRO A 94 -5.68 -1.86 -1.81
CA PRO A 94 -4.77 -2.22 -0.71
C PRO A 94 -3.56 -1.30 -0.59
N VAL A 95 -2.91 -0.98 -1.70
CA VAL A 95 -1.77 -0.04 -1.71
C VAL A 95 -2.19 1.35 -1.25
N ARG A 96 -3.35 1.85 -1.70
CA ARG A 96 -3.87 3.14 -1.21
C ARG A 96 -4.11 3.08 0.30
N ARG A 97 -4.72 2.00 0.83
CA ARG A 97 -4.98 1.83 2.27
C ARG A 97 -3.69 1.79 3.08
N PHE A 98 -2.66 1.11 2.58
CA PHE A 98 -1.34 1.14 3.20
C PHE A 98 -0.82 2.58 3.35
N PHE A 99 -0.86 3.38 2.28
CA PHE A 99 -0.42 4.78 2.36
C PHE A 99 -1.34 5.66 3.21
N GLU A 100 -2.66 5.44 3.20
CA GLU A 100 -3.59 6.12 4.11
C GLU A 100 -3.25 5.85 5.58
N ALA A 101 -2.86 4.62 5.92
CA ALA A 101 -2.40 4.25 7.26
C ALA A 101 -1.05 4.91 7.62
N VAL A 102 -0.11 4.91 6.67
CA VAL A 102 1.21 5.56 6.83
C VAL A 102 1.07 7.07 7.07
N PHE A 103 0.21 7.75 6.31
CA PHE A 103 0.04 9.20 6.39
C PHE A 103 -1.03 9.64 7.40
N GLY A 104 -1.92 8.74 7.82
CA GLY A 104 -3.05 9.08 8.68
C GLY A 104 -4.05 10.03 8.00
N ALA A 105 -4.22 9.92 6.68
CA ALA A 105 -5.05 10.81 5.89
C ALA A 105 -5.78 10.03 4.78
N ASP A 106 -6.99 10.48 4.43
CA ASP A 106 -7.75 9.94 3.29
C ASP A 106 -7.10 10.40 1.97
N LEU A 107 -6.68 9.43 1.13
CA LEU A 107 -5.99 9.67 -0.14
C LEU A 107 -6.92 9.47 -1.35
N ARG A 108 -8.24 9.37 -1.14
CA ARG A 108 -9.19 9.30 -2.25
C ARG A 108 -9.21 10.59 -3.05
N SER A 109 -9.38 10.43 -4.36
CA SER A 109 -9.79 11.52 -5.24
C SER A 109 -11.31 11.67 -5.20
N PHE A 110 -11.78 12.91 -5.23
CA PHE A 110 -13.20 13.24 -5.18
C PHE A 110 -13.58 14.11 -6.37
N PHE A 111 -14.83 14.00 -6.82
CA PHE A 111 -15.36 14.94 -7.80
C PHE A 111 -15.65 16.29 -7.15
N ALA A 112 -15.66 17.34 -7.97
CA ALA A 112 -15.92 18.71 -7.53
C ALA A 112 -17.24 18.83 -6.75
N GLN A 113 -18.28 18.12 -7.19
CA GLN A 113 -19.59 18.07 -6.55
C GLN A 113 -19.53 17.44 -5.17
N THR A 114 -18.78 16.34 -5.01
CA THR A 114 -18.61 15.69 -3.70
C THR A 114 -17.84 16.59 -2.75
N CYS A 115 -16.77 17.24 -3.21
CA CYS A 115 -16.05 18.21 -2.39
C CYS A 115 -16.95 19.38 -1.97
N PHE A 116 -17.74 19.95 -2.89
CA PHE A 116 -18.69 21.01 -2.59
C PHE A 116 -19.70 20.58 -1.51
N GLN A 117 -20.29 19.40 -1.66
CA GLN A 117 -21.24 18.86 -0.68
C GLN A 117 -20.58 18.64 0.70
N LEU A 118 -19.38 18.08 0.72
CA LEU A 118 -18.62 17.85 1.96
C LEU A 118 -18.30 19.17 2.66
N ILE A 119 -17.88 20.19 1.92
CA ILE A 119 -17.55 21.52 2.47
C ILE A 119 -18.81 22.17 3.07
N LEU A 120 -19.96 22.09 2.39
CA LEU A 120 -21.21 22.64 2.92
C LEU A 120 -21.70 21.95 4.18
N THR A 121 -21.38 20.66 4.35
CA THR A 121 -21.87 19.83 5.47
C THR A 121 -20.90 19.73 6.63
N HIS A 122 -19.59 19.81 6.38
CA HIS A 122 -18.52 19.59 7.37
C HIS A 122 -17.55 20.78 7.50
N GLY A 123 -17.77 21.88 6.74
CA GLY A 123 -16.89 23.05 6.73
C GLY A 123 -15.52 22.74 6.14
N ASP A 124 -14.46 23.24 6.77
CA ASP A 124 -13.07 23.01 6.32
C ASP A 124 -12.52 21.64 6.72
N ASN A 125 -13.26 20.86 7.53
CA ASN A 125 -12.87 19.50 7.91
C ASN A 125 -13.25 18.48 6.83
N VAL A 126 -12.57 18.57 5.68
CA VAL A 126 -12.81 17.72 4.50
C VAL A 126 -11.56 16.95 4.10
N PRO A 127 -11.66 15.88 3.28
CA PRO A 127 -10.51 15.10 2.84
C PRO A 127 -9.41 15.96 2.20
N LEU A 128 -8.15 15.52 2.35
CA LEU A 128 -6.96 16.26 1.89
C LEU A 128 -7.06 16.68 0.42
N PHE A 129 -7.60 15.80 -0.42
CA PHE A 129 -7.83 16.09 -1.83
C PHE A 129 -8.70 17.34 -2.06
N CYS A 130 -9.80 17.49 -1.32
CA CYS A 130 -10.67 18.66 -1.46
C CYS A 130 -9.97 19.94 -0.95
N GLN A 131 -9.18 19.84 0.11
CA GLN A 131 -8.41 20.97 0.62
C GLN A 131 -7.35 21.44 -0.38
N GLN A 132 -6.62 20.51 -0.98
CA GLN A 132 -5.49 20.81 -1.86
C GLN A 132 -5.91 21.13 -3.30
N HIS A 133 -7.01 20.56 -3.78
CA HIS A 133 -7.41 20.73 -5.18
C HIS A 133 -8.66 21.60 -5.34
N TYR A 134 -9.73 21.33 -4.58
CA TYR A 134 -10.96 22.09 -4.74
C TYR A 134 -10.87 23.49 -4.13
N LEU A 135 -10.49 23.60 -2.85
CA LEU A 135 -10.41 24.91 -2.16
C LEU A 135 -9.33 25.83 -2.71
N GLN A 136 -8.26 25.28 -3.29
CA GLN A 136 -7.18 26.06 -3.93
C GLN A 136 -7.49 26.44 -5.38
N GLY A 137 -8.68 26.09 -5.89
CA GLY A 137 -9.10 26.44 -7.25
C GLY A 137 -8.36 25.68 -8.36
N HIS A 138 -7.72 24.54 -8.04
CA HIS A 138 -7.18 23.66 -9.05
C HIS A 138 -8.33 22.98 -9.81
N SER A 139 -8.08 22.60 -11.07
CA SER A 139 -9.06 21.87 -11.87
C SER A 139 -9.33 20.49 -11.24
N VAL A 140 -10.55 20.29 -10.75
CA VAL A 140 -11.05 18.99 -10.27
C VAL A 140 -12.06 18.48 -11.28
N SER A 141 -12.07 17.18 -11.55
CA SER A 141 -13.07 16.57 -12.42
C SER A 141 -14.48 16.78 -11.85
N THR A 142 -15.41 17.14 -12.75
CA THR A 142 -16.82 17.36 -12.43
C THR A 142 -17.65 16.10 -12.64
N GLY A 143 -17.04 14.92 -12.66
CA GLY A 143 -17.63 13.69 -13.17
C GLY A 143 -18.93 13.29 -12.47
N ASP A 144 -19.91 12.87 -13.29
CA ASP A 144 -21.13 12.18 -12.90
C ASP A 144 -20.98 10.70 -13.32
N GLU A 145 -20.12 9.98 -12.60
CA GLU A 145 -20.06 8.52 -12.70
C GLU A 145 -20.26 7.93 -11.31
N THR A 146 -21.31 7.13 -11.19
CA THR A 146 -21.71 6.39 -10.01
C THR A 146 -20.64 5.36 -9.64
N ILE A 147 -19.61 5.81 -8.91
CA ILE A 147 -18.68 4.90 -8.24
C ILE A 147 -19.44 4.26 -7.09
N THR A 148 -19.85 3.01 -7.29
CA THR A 148 -20.37 2.15 -6.23
C THR A 148 -19.26 1.98 -5.19
N PHE A 149 -19.40 2.65 -4.04
CA PHE A 149 -18.61 2.36 -2.87
C PHE A 149 -19.06 0.98 -2.37
N GLY A 150 -18.22 -0.04 -2.55
CA GLY A 150 -18.37 -1.30 -1.83
C GLY A 150 -18.29 -1.03 -0.32
N PRO A 151 -18.97 -1.84 0.51
CA PRO A 151 -19.09 -1.60 1.94
C PRO A 151 -17.71 -1.52 2.62
N PRO A 152 -17.54 -0.69 3.67
CA PRO A 152 -16.24 -0.48 4.34
C PRO A 152 -15.71 -1.69 5.12
N GLU A 153 -16.52 -2.73 5.30
CA GLU A 153 -16.31 -3.74 6.35
C GLU A 153 -15.48 -4.97 5.95
N LEU A 154 -15.00 -5.08 4.71
CA LEU A 154 -14.37 -6.34 4.26
C LEU A 154 -12.84 -6.44 4.40
N PHE A 155 -12.12 -5.39 4.80
CA PHE A 155 -10.65 -5.41 4.73
C PHE A 155 -9.94 -4.58 5.81
N LEU A 156 -10.53 -4.42 7.00
CA LEU A 156 -9.81 -3.81 8.12
C LEU A 156 -8.62 -4.68 8.59
N ASP A 157 -8.63 -5.96 8.22
CA ASP A 157 -7.58 -6.92 8.55
C ASP A 157 -6.30 -6.71 7.73
N ALA A 158 -6.35 -5.97 6.61
CA ALA A 158 -5.22 -5.76 5.67
C ALA A 158 -4.10 -4.83 6.15
N VAL A 159 -4.33 -4.10 7.25
CA VAL A 159 -3.39 -3.08 7.73
C VAL A 159 -2.80 -3.44 9.10
N LEU A 160 -3.33 -4.46 9.80
CA LEU A 160 -3.07 -4.67 11.24
C LEU A 160 -2.72 -6.11 11.65
N ALA A 161 -2.25 -6.97 10.74
CA ALA A 161 -1.75 -8.28 11.14
C ALA A 161 -0.30 -8.21 11.67
N HIS A 162 -0.19 -8.52 12.97
CA HIS A 162 0.94 -8.52 13.92
C HIS A 162 2.38 -8.71 13.45
#